data_AF-A0A958FMW4-F1
#
_entry.id   AF-A0A958FMW4-F1
#
_cell.length_a   1.000
_cell.length_b   1.000
_cell.length_c   1.000
_cell.angle_alpha   90.00
_cell.angle_beta   90.00
_cell.angle_gamma   90.00
#
_symmetry.space_group_name_H-M   'P 1'
#
loop_
_entity.id
_entity.type
_entity.pdbx_description
1 polymer ?
#
loop_
_entity_poly.entity_id
_entity_poly.type
_entity_poly.pdbx_seq_one_letter_code
_entity_poly.pdbx_strand_id
1 'polypeptide(L)'
;MNSRAQSQNTDVILSANEQIDLKQYALNYVIALSIIGVFVTIAFAAVKFILPNSDPFYNATSVVSKQEALVQQIAFQVTRITQAKEKQQFATETAQLKESVTLLQDYHQGLLYGSDVLGLEKLESDVVKDVCFHPSTKLDKLITDLHSFPTDR
;
A
#
# COMPACT_ATOMS: atom_id res chain seq x y z
N MET A 1 41.99 48.33 -45.22
CA MET A 1 40.57 48.27 -44.76
C MET A 1 40.03 46.83 -44.79
N ASN A 2 40.73 45.83 -44.21
CA ASN A 2 40.32 44.42 -44.27
C ASN A 2 40.13 43.72 -42.90
N SER A 3 40.51 44.32 -41.77
CA SER A 3 40.41 43.65 -40.45
C SER A 3 39.00 43.62 -39.84
N ARG A 4 38.08 44.50 -40.25
CA ARG A 4 36.71 44.53 -39.68
C ARG A 4 35.80 43.43 -40.23
N ALA A 5 36.02 42.99 -41.47
CA ALA A 5 35.22 41.93 -42.10
C ALA A 5 35.59 40.51 -41.62
N GLN A 6 36.82 40.31 -41.13
CA GLN A 6 37.24 39.04 -40.53
C GLN A 6 36.72 38.86 -39.10
N SER A 7 36.73 39.90 -38.26
CA SER A 7 36.22 39.80 -36.88
C SER A 7 34.73 39.42 -36.84
N GLN A 8 33.89 40.07 -37.66
CA GLN A 8 32.45 39.78 -37.70
C GLN A 8 32.12 38.35 -38.16
N ASN A 9 32.92 37.74 -39.04
CA ASN A 9 32.68 36.35 -39.46
C ASN A 9 33.04 35.34 -38.36
N THR A 10 34.10 35.59 -37.58
CA THR A 10 34.48 34.70 -36.47
C THR A 10 33.45 34.71 -35.35
N ASP A 11 32.90 35.88 -35.01
CA ASP A 11 31.90 36.01 -33.93
C ASP A 11 30.56 35.35 -34.29
N VAL A 12 30.16 35.40 -35.56
CA VAL A 12 28.95 34.73 -36.07
C VAL A 12 29.13 33.21 -36.12
N ILE A 13 30.30 32.71 -36.48
CA ILE A 13 30.59 31.26 -36.53
C ILE A 13 30.70 30.68 -35.11
N LEU A 14 31.32 31.39 -34.16
CA LEU A 14 31.37 30.97 -32.75
C LEU A 14 29.98 30.91 -32.12
N SER A 15 29.15 31.94 -32.34
CA SER A 15 27.77 31.98 -31.81
C SER A 15 26.89 30.89 -32.42
N ALA A 16 27.08 30.55 -33.69
CA ALA A 16 26.34 29.47 -34.35
C ALA A 16 26.75 28.08 -33.82
N ASN A 17 28.04 27.85 -33.57
CA ASN A 17 28.53 26.57 -33.08
C ASN A 17 28.09 26.29 -31.63
N GLU A 18 28.10 27.31 -30.78
CA GLU A 18 27.62 27.22 -29.39
C GLU A 18 26.10 26.98 -29.31
N GLN A 19 25.33 27.58 -30.24
CA GLN A 19 23.89 27.31 -30.37
C GLN A 19 23.58 25.90 -30.90
N ILE A 20 24.42 25.33 -31.77
CA ILE A 20 24.27 23.96 -32.26
C ILE A 20 24.52 22.97 -31.11
N ASP A 21 25.55 23.23 -30.29
CA ASP A 21 25.90 22.37 -29.16
C ASP A 21 24.79 22.33 -28.11
N LEU A 22 24.25 23.49 -27.71
CA LEU A 22 23.12 23.59 -26.78
C LEU A 22 21.86 22.87 -27.27
N LYS A 23 21.54 22.98 -28.57
CA LYS A 23 20.41 22.26 -29.18
C LYS A 23 20.64 20.76 -29.17
N GLN A 24 21.87 20.31 -29.38
CA GLN A 24 22.22 18.89 -29.36
C GLN A 24 22.18 18.30 -27.94
N TYR A 25 22.63 19.05 -26.93
CA TYR A 25 22.45 18.65 -25.52
C TYR A 25 20.98 18.60 -25.12
N ALA A 26 20.18 19.60 -25.53
CA ALA A 26 18.74 19.60 -25.25
C ALA A 26 18.03 18.42 -25.92
N LEU A 27 18.39 18.09 -27.17
CA LEU A 27 17.85 16.93 -27.88
C LEU A 27 18.22 15.61 -27.17
N ASN A 28 19.49 15.43 -26.81
CA ASN A 28 19.96 14.24 -26.09
C ASN A 28 19.28 14.10 -24.73
N TYR A 29 19.03 15.20 -24.03
CA TYR A 29 18.33 15.22 -22.75
C TYR A 29 16.85 14.81 -22.90
N VAL A 30 16.15 15.32 -23.92
CA VAL A 30 14.77 14.93 -24.21
C VAL A 30 14.67 13.45 -24.60
N ILE A 31 15.63 12.95 -25.38
CA ILE A 31 15.72 11.53 -25.73
C ILE A 31 15.96 10.68 -24.48
N ALA A 32 16.91 11.07 -23.61
CA ALA A 32 17.18 10.35 -22.36
C ALA A 32 15.96 10.31 -21.44
N LEU A 33 15.26 11.44 -21.26
CA LEU A 33 14.03 11.51 -20.47
C LEU A 33 12.91 10.65 -21.07
N SER A 34 12.77 10.63 -22.39
CA SER A 34 11.78 9.80 -23.08
C SER A 34 12.07 8.31 -22.87
N ILE A 35 13.33 7.91 -22.95
CA ILE A 35 13.76 6.52 -22.68
C ILE A 35 13.46 6.15 -21.23
N ILE A 36 13.83 6.99 -20.26
CA ILE A 36 13.52 6.76 -18.83
C ILE A 36 12.01 6.63 -18.63
N GLY A 37 11.22 7.52 -19.23
CA GLY A 37 9.76 7.47 -19.15
C GLY A 37 9.18 6.16 -19.70
N VAL A 38 9.72 5.66 -20.82
CA VAL A 38 9.33 4.36 -21.39
C VAL A 38 9.71 3.22 -20.44
N PHE A 39 10.92 3.20 -19.90
CA PHE A 39 11.34 2.17 -18.93
C PHE A 39 10.48 2.17 -17.67
N VAL A 40 10.14 3.33 -17.12
CA VAL A 40 9.25 3.46 -15.95
C VAL A 40 7.84 2.97 -16.27
N THR A 41 7.33 3.31 -17.46
CA THR A 41 5.99 2.87 -17.90
C THR A 41 5.96 1.35 -18.08
N ILE A 42 7.01 0.77 -18.68
CA ILE A 42 7.14 -0.70 -18.83
C ILE A 42 7.29 -1.37 -17.47
N ALA A 43 8.08 -0.82 -16.54
CA ALA A 43 8.21 -1.37 -15.20
C ALA A 43 6.88 -1.33 -14.44
N PHE A 44 6.14 -0.22 -14.52
CA PHE A 44 4.82 -0.09 -13.93
C PHE A 44 3.80 -1.05 -14.56
N ALA A 45 3.82 -1.18 -15.89
CA ALA A 45 2.99 -2.14 -16.60
C ALA A 45 3.36 -3.58 -16.21
N ALA A 46 4.64 -3.91 -16.12
CA ALA A 46 5.13 -5.22 -15.69
C ALA A 46 4.70 -5.54 -14.25
N VAL A 47 4.78 -4.59 -13.33
CA VAL A 47 4.26 -4.74 -11.96
C VAL A 47 2.75 -5.00 -12.00
N LYS A 48 1.98 -4.26 -12.79
CA LYS A 48 0.54 -4.51 -12.95
C LYS A 48 0.21 -5.85 -13.63
N PHE A 49 1.04 -6.33 -14.55
CA PHE A 49 0.85 -7.59 -15.28
C PHE A 49 1.41 -8.82 -14.55
N ILE A 50 2.33 -8.64 -13.61
CA ILE A 50 2.83 -9.69 -12.70
C ILE A 50 1.92 -9.81 -11.46
N LEU A 51 1.24 -8.73 -11.06
CA LEU A 51 0.30 -8.69 -9.94
C LEU A 51 -1.22 -8.80 -10.27
N PRO A 52 -1.72 -9.26 -11.44
CA PRO A 52 -3.15 -9.42 -11.64
C PRO A 52 -3.71 -10.60 -10.84
N ASN A 53 -2.83 -11.47 -10.34
CA ASN A 53 -3.09 -12.31 -9.17
C ASN A 53 -2.47 -11.58 -7.99
N SER A 54 -3.24 -10.73 -7.31
CA SER A 54 -2.80 -10.22 -6.01
C SER A 54 -2.46 -11.44 -5.15
N ASP A 55 -1.21 -11.49 -4.71
CA ASP A 55 -0.68 -12.54 -3.84
C ASP A 55 -1.76 -12.88 -2.80
N PRO A 56 -2.24 -14.13 -2.67
CA PRO A 56 -3.31 -14.49 -1.74
C PRO A 56 -3.07 -13.94 -0.33
N PHE A 57 -1.79 -13.75 0.02
CA PHE A 57 -1.30 -13.10 1.22
C PHE A 57 -1.70 -11.61 1.36
N TYR A 58 -1.70 -10.81 0.28
CA TYR A 58 -2.14 -9.41 0.31
C TYR A 58 -3.65 -9.29 0.58
N ASN A 59 -4.45 -10.14 -0.05
CA ASN A 59 -5.90 -10.15 0.19
C ASN A 59 -6.20 -10.65 1.61
N ALA A 60 -5.50 -11.69 2.08
CA ALA A 60 -5.62 -12.20 3.44
C ALA A 60 -5.23 -11.14 4.49
N THR A 61 -4.09 -10.45 4.32
CA THR A 61 -3.66 -9.38 5.24
C THR A 61 -4.63 -8.21 5.25
N SER A 62 -5.16 -7.80 4.09
CA SER A 62 -6.20 -6.77 4.01
C SER A 62 -7.47 -7.18 4.75
N VAL A 63 -7.90 -8.44 4.64
CA VAL A 63 -9.07 -8.95 5.36
C VAL A 63 -8.81 -9.01 6.86
N VAL A 64 -7.61 -9.41 7.32
CA VAL A 64 -7.23 -9.36 8.74
C VAL A 64 -7.30 -7.93 9.29
N SER A 65 -6.75 -6.93 8.58
CA SER A 65 -6.84 -5.54 9.01
C SER A 65 -8.30 -5.03 9.08
N LYS A 66 -9.17 -5.50 8.16
CA LYS A 66 -10.61 -5.19 8.22
C LYS A 66 -11.28 -5.83 9.43
N GLN A 67 -10.85 -7.03 9.86
CA GLN A 67 -11.36 -7.66 11.07
C GLN A 67 -10.98 -6.87 12.33
N GLU A 68 -9.75 -6.37 12.42
CA GLU A 68 -9.34 -5.52 13.56
C GLU A 68 -10.20 -4.27 13.69
N ALA A 69 -10.43 -3.57 12.56
CA ALA A 69 -11.31 -2.41 12.52
C ALA A 69 -12.75 -2.76 12.91
N LEU A 70 -13.27 -3.91 12.44
CA LEU A 70 -14.60 -4.39 12.80
C LEU A 70 -14.74 -4.74 14.28
N VAL A 71 -13.72 -5.33 14.90
CA VAL A 71 -13.73 -5.63 16.34
C VAL A 71 -13.81 -4.34 17.15
N GLN A 72 -13.05 -3.31 16.77
CA GLN A 72 -13.14 -2.00 17.40
C GLN A 72 -14.52 -1.35 17.21
N GLN A 73 -15.07 -1.45 15.99
CA GLN A 73 -16.40 -0.95 15.68
C GLN A 73 -17.50 -1.67 16.49
N ILE A 74 -17.42 -2.99 16.63
CA ILE A 74 -18.31 -3.79 17.46
C ILE A 74 -18.24 -3.35 18.92
N ALA A 75 -17.03 -3.20 19.47
CA ALA A 75 -16.84 -2.74 20.85
C ALA A 75 -17.45 -1.33 21.08
N PHE A 76 -17.29 -0.45 20.10
CA PHE A 76 -17.89 0.88 20.12
C PHE A 76 -19.42 0.84 20.04
N GLN A 77 -19.99 0.03 19.15
CA GLN A 77 -21.45 -0.17 19.02
C GLN A 77 -22.05 -0.74 20.33
N VAL A 78 -21.40 -1.72 20.96
CA VAL A 78 -21.81 -2.25 22.28
C VAL A 78 -21.82 -1.13 23.33
N THR A 79 -20.80 -0.28 23.33
CA THR A 79 -20.75 0.88 24.24
C THR A 79 -21.91 1.84 23.98
N ARG A 80 -22.26 2.10 22.72
CA ARG A 80 -23.42 2.96 22.37
C ARG A 80 -24.75 2.34 22.74
N ILE A 81 -24.90 1.02 22.60
CA ILE A 81 -26.10 0.29 23.04
C ILE A 81 -26.30 0.43 24.54
N THR A 82 -25.23 0.25 25.33
CA THR A 82 -25.31 0.37 26.80
C THR A 82 -25.63 1.79 27.28
N GLN A 83 -25.28 2.80 26.47
CA GLN A 83 -25.56 4.21 26.76
C GLN A 83 -26.86 4.72 26.13
N ALA A 84 -27.55 3.91 25.32
CA ALA A 84 -28.77 4.30 24.62
C ALA A 84 -29.91 4.55 25.62
N LYS A 85 -30.42 5.78 25.65
CA LYS A 85 -31.55 6.18 26.49
C LYS A 85 -32.90 5.99 25.79
N GLU A 86 -32.89 5.98 24.46
CA GLU A 86 -34.08 5.88 23.63
C GLU A 86 -34.18 4.50 22.98
N LYS A 87 -35.41 3.94 22.93
CA LYS A 87 -35.68 2.64 22.30
C LYS A 87 -35.29 2.59 20.82
N GLN A 88 -35.47 3.71 20.10
CA GLN A 88 -35.14 3.78 18.68
C GLN A 88 -33.62 3.75 18.46
N GLN A 89 -32.86 4.47 19.28
CA GLN A 89 -31.39 4.42 19.26
C GLN A 89 -30.90 3.01 19.60
N PHE A 90 -31.44 2.39 20.65
CA PHE A 90 -31.11 1.00 21.02
C PHE A 90 -31.35 0.02 19.86
N ALA A 91 -32.52 0.10 19.21
CA ALA A 91 -32.85 -0.77 18.08
C ALA A 91 -31.93 -0.56 16.88
N THR A 92 -31.55 0.69 16.61
CA THR A 92 -30.68 1.06 15.49
C THR A 92 -29.25 0.54 15.72
N GLU A 93 -28.68 0.80 16.89
CA GLU A 93 -27.33 0.32 17.24
C GLU A 93 -27.29 -1.22 17.33
N THR A 94 -28.36 -1.87 17.80
CA THR A 94 -28.45 -3.34 17.83
C THR A 94 -28.50 -3.94 16.43
N ALA A 95 -29.22 -3.31 15.50
CA ALA A 95 -29.25 -3.76 14.10
C ALA A 95 -27.88 -3.62 13.43
N GLN A 96 -27.20 -2.48 13.65
CA GLN A 96 -25.84 -2.25 13.16
C GLN A 96 -24.83 -3.21 13.78
N LEU A 97 -24.94 -3.51 15.08
CA LEU A 97 -24.10 -4.51 15.75
C LEU A 97 -24.27 -5.89 15.11
N LYS A 98 -25.51 -6.29 14.84
CA LYS A 98 -25.81 -7.58 14.20
C LYS A 98 -25.16 -7.68 12.81
N GLU A 99 -25.22 -6.61 12.02
CA GLU A 99 -24.58 -6.54 10.71
C GLU A 99 -23.05 -6.63 10.84
N SER A 100 -22.43 -5.86 11.73
CA SER A 100 -20.97 -5.90 11.96
C SER A 100 -20.50 -7.29 12.39
N VAL A 101 -21.23 -7.97 13.27
CA VAL A 101 -20.90 -9.32 13.74
C VAL A 101 -21.04 -10.35 12.61
N THR A 102 -22.07 -10.23 11.78
CA THR A 102 -22.26 -11.11 10.62
C THR A 102 -21.10 -10.93 9.64
N LEU A 103 -20.72 -9.69 9.34
CA LEU A 103 -19.61 -9.39 8.45
C LEU A 103 -18.26 -9.90 9.01
N LEU A 104 -18.05 -9.79 10.32
CA LEU A 104 -16.87 -10.35 10.97
C LEU A 104 -16.80 -11.88 10.81
N GLN A 105 -17.94 -12.56 10.98
CA GLN A 105 -18.06 -14.00 10.77
C GLN A 105 -17.74 -14.38 9.31
N ASP A 106 -18.28 -13.63 8.34
CA ASP A 106 -18.04 -13.88 6.91
C ASP A 106 -16.55 -13.71 6.56
N TYR A 107 -15.89 -12.67 7.07
CA TYR A 107 -14.45 -12.51 6.90
C TYR A 107 -13.65 -13.64 7.55
N HIS A 108 -14.06 -14.10 8.73
CA HIS A 108 -13.38 -15.19 9.43
C HIS A 108 -13.52 -16.51 8.67
N GLN A 109 -14.71 -16.83 8.19
CA GLN A 109 -14.95 -18.00 7.35
C GLN A 109 -14.22 -17.91 6.01
N GLY A 110 -14.20 -16.74 5.38
CA GLY A 110 -13.46 -16.49 4.15
C GLY A 110 -11.96 -16.71 4.30
N LEU A 111 -11.38 -16.33 5.43
CA LEU A 111 -9.97 -16.61 5.73
C LEU A 111 -9.72 -18.11 5.93
N LEU A 112 -10.62 -18.84 6.62
CA LEU A 112 -10.45 -20.26 6.92
C LEU A 112 -10.60 -21.17 5.69
N TYR A 113 -11.57 -20.87 4.83
CA TYR A 113 -12.00 -21.76 3.76
C TYR A 113 -11.72 -21.22 2.35
N GLY A 114 -11.28 -19.97 2.24
CA GLY A 114 -11.28 -19.23 0.98
C GLY A 114 -12.66 -18.61 0.68
N SER A 115 -12.68 -17.55 -0.13
CA SER A 115 -13.89 -16.88 -0.59
C SER A 115 -13.61 -16.09 -1.86
N ASP A 116 -14.24 -16.50 -2.96
CA ASP A 116 -14.14 -15.81 -4.25
C ASP A 116 -14.68 -14.38 -4.19
N VAL A 117 -15.70 -14.16 -3.35
CA VAL A 117 -16.31 -12.83 -3.12
C VAL A 117 -15.30 -11.88 -2.46
N LEU A 118 -14.42 -12.42 -1.62
CA LEU A 118 -13.40 -11.66 -0.90
C LEU A 118 -12.04 -11.68 -1.60
N GLY A 119 -11.92 -12.36 -2.75
CA GLY A 119 -10.64 -12.59 -3.43
C GLY A 119 -9.65 -13.40 -2.59
N LEU A 120 -10.15 -14.26 -1.70
CA LEU A 120 -9.35 -15.09 -0.82
C LEU A 120 -9.23 -16.50 -1.40
N GLU A 121 -8.02 -16.89 -1.78
CA GLU A 121 -7.74 -18.30 -2.03
C GLU A 121 -7.66 -19.04 -0.69
N LYS A 122 -8.05 -20.31 -0.70
CA LYS A 122 -7.90 -21.17 0.47
C LYS A 122 -6.40 -21.26 0.81
N LEU A 123 -6.02 -20.74 1.97
CA LEU A 123 -4.65 -20.81 2.46
C LEU A 123 -4.27 -22.29 2.68
N GLU A 124 -3.54 -22.90 1.75
CA GLU A 124 -3.10 -24.29 1.87
C GLU A 124 -1.91 -24.44 2.83
N SER A 125 -1.09 -23.39 2.98
CA SER A 125 0.08 -23.39 3.86
C SER A 125 -0.31 -23.35 5.34
N ASP A 126 -0.01 -24.44 6.06
CA ASP A 126 -0.23 -24.55 7.51
C ASP A 126 0.50 -23.46 8.31
N VAL A 127 1.63 -22.96 7.82
CA VAL A 127 2.40 -21.87 8.47
C VAL A 127 1.62 -20.55 8.45
N VAL A 128 0.94 -20.24 7.34
CA VAL A 128 0.16 -19.00 7.21
C VAL A 128 -1.12 -19.10 8.03
N LYS A 129 -1.74 -20.29 8.07
CA LYS A 129 -2.85 -20.55 8.98
C LYS A 129 -2.44 -20.34 10.44
N ASP A 130 -1.28 -20.83 10.85
CA ASP A 130 -0.85 -20.71 12.24
C ASP A 130 -0.61 -19.26 12.64
N VAL A 131 0.01 -18.43 11.78
CA VAL A 131 0.22 -17.01 12.06
C VAL A 131 -1.08 -16.21 12.10
N CYS A 132 -2.03 -16.49 11.20
CA CYS A 132 -3.30 -15.74 11.11
C CYS A 132 -4.36 -16.20 12.11
N PHE A 133 -4.41 -17.48 12.47
CA PHE A 133 -5.46 -18.06 13.34
C PHE A 133 -4.97 -18.43 14.75
N HIS A 134 -3.66 -18.61 14.93
CA HIS A 134 -3.04 -18.85 16.24
C HIS A 134 -1.92 -17.83 16.48
N PRO A 135 -2.25 -16.52 16.61
CA PRO A 135 -1.25 -15.50 16.89
C PRO A 135 -0.40 -15.96 18.07
N SER A 136 0.90 -16.12 17.84
CA SER A 136 1.75 -16.78 18.82
C SER A 136 1.77 -15.94 20.10
N THR A 137 1.28 -16.50 21.20
CA THR A 137 1.42 -15.97 22.58
C THR A 137 2.88 -15.81 23.03
N LYS A 138 3.83 -16.18 22.17
CA LYS A 138 5.27 -15.99 22.38
C LYS A 138 5.70 -14.53 22.29
N LEU A 139 4.97 -13.66 21.59
CA LEU A 139 5.30 -12.23 21.54
C LEU A 139 5.05 -11.55 22.89
N ASP A 140 3.98 -11.92 23.60
CA ASP A 140 3.70 -11.44 24.95
C ASP A 140 4.76 -11.89 25.95
N LYS A 141 5.27 -13.13 25.82
CA LYS A 141 6.41 -13.60 26.62
C LYS A 141 7.69 -12.81 26.31
N LEU A 142 7.99 -12.54 25.04
CA LEU A 142 9.18 -11.78 24.65
C LEU A 142 9.13 -10.33 25.16
N ILE A 143 7.96 -9.69 25.13
CA ILE A 143 7.74 -8.33 25.64
C ILE A 143 7.81 -8.30 27.18
N THR A 144 7.28 -9.32 27.85
CA THR A 144 7.37 -9.47 29.31
C THR A 144 8.81 -9.71 29.76
N ASP A 145 9.58 -10.52 29.03
CA ASP A 145 10.99 -10.75 29.28
C ASP A 145 11.83 -9.50 28.99
N LEU A 146 11.49 -8.71 27.96
CA LEU A 146 12.15 -7.42 27.67
C LEU A 146 11.87 -6.35 28.74
N HIS A 147 10.71 -6.38 29.41
CA HIS A 147 10.41 -5.45 30.50
C HIS A 147 11.04 -5.86 31.85
N SER A 148 11.67 -7.03 31.91
CA SER A 148 12.37 -7.53 33.10
C SER A 148 13.87 -7.16 33.16
N PHE A 149 14.37 -6.36 32.21
CA PHE A 149 15.74 -5.82 32.31
C PHE A 149 15.83 -4.88 33.53
N PRO A 150 16.70 -5.17 34.52
CA PRO A 150 16.89 -4.28 35.66
C PRO A 150 17.51 -2.97 35.16
N THR A 151 16.79 -1.87 35.33
CA THR A 151 17.35 -0.51 35.34
C THR A 151 18.19 -0.33 36.60
N ASP A 152 19.37 -0.96 36.62
CA ASP A 152 20.46 -0.59 37.51
C ASP A 152 21.62 -0.08 36.67
N ARG A 153 21.67 1.24 36.50
CA ARG A 153 22.89 2.02 36.29
C ARG A 153 22.75 3.35 37.02
#